data_AF-W4F4Y3-F1
#
_entry.id   AF-W4F4Y3-F1
#
_cell.length_a   1.000
_cell.length_b   1.000
_cell.length_c   1.000
_cell.angle_alpha   90.00
_cell.angle_beta   90.00
_cell.angle_gamma   90.00
#
_symmetry.space_group_name_H-M   'P 1'
#
loop_
_entity.id
_entity.type
_entity.pdbx_description
1 polymer ?
#
loop_
_entity_poly.entity_id
_entity_poly.type
_entity_poly.pdbx_seq_one_letter_code
_entity_poly.pdbx_strand_id
1 'polypeptide(L)'
;MNGATINWKSLYEKTINHDFAEVFIGDIKTPVKHASPELKQMLAHVEEKMMEKFIVSEIPDEFQAIFFDRMKEGKDATTEGRLLEFADKLDQFYEAFAELKRGNTDLEFVYMYQTALEKLLRIPLPTSVAYFKEVMLADVIAEETQIDIYSLTHEIINKA
;
A
#
# COMPACT_ATOMS: atom_id res chain seq x y z
N MET A 1 8.75 29.30 1.68
CA MET A 1 7.83 28.15 1.76
C MET A 1 8.70 26.90 1.76
N ASN A 2 8.87 26.24 2.89
CA ASN A 2 9.81 25.13 3.07
C ASN A 2 9.08 23.78 3.03
N GLY A 3 8.36 23.51 1.94
CA GLY A 3 7.68 22.23 1.72
C GLY A 3 8.39 21.40 0.66
N ALA A 4 8.18 20.08 0.67
CA ALA A 4 8.57 19.23 -0.45
C ALA A 4 7.76 19.62 -1.70
N THR A 5 8.43 19.69 -2.86
CA THR A 5 7.75 19.88 -4.14
C THR A 5 7.17 18.55 -4.59
N ILE A 6 5.87 18.50 -4.87
CA ILE A 6 5.16 17.30 -5.32
C ILE A 6 4.77 17.46 -6.78
N ASN A 7 5.09 16.45 -7.60
CA ASN A 7 4.53 16.28 -8.92
C ASN A 7 3.16 15.61 -8.80
N TRP A 8 2.12 16.42 -8.69
CA TRP A 8 0.73 15.94 -8.54
C TRP A 8 0.27 15.00 -9.65
N LYS A 9 0.69 15.26 -10.90
CA LYS A 9 0.33 14.38 -12.02
C LYS A 9 0.91 12.98 -11.79
N SER A 10 2.20 12.90 -11.48
CA SER A 10 2.87 11.62 -11.18
C SER A 10 2.22 10.92 -9.98
N LEU A 11 1.95 11.65 -8.89
CA LEU A 11 1.30 11.10 -7.70
C LEU A 11 -0.06 10.46 -8.03
N TYR A 12 -0.93 11.20 -8.73
CA TYR A 12 -2.26 10.70 -9.08
C TYR A 12 -2.22 9.58 -10.11
N GLU A 13 -1.34 9.66 -11.11
CA GLU A 13 -1.20 8.59 -12.11
C GLU A 13 -0.66 7.30 -11.48
N LYS A 14 0.29 7.38 -10.54
CA LYS A 14 0.77 6.21 -9.80
C LYS A 14 -0.33 5.60 -8.93
N THR A 15 -1.04 6.43 -8.16
CA THR A 15 -2.04 5.94 -7.20
C THR A 15 -3.29 5.34 -7.84
N ILE A 16 -3.85 5.97 -8.88
CA ILE A 16 -5.10 5.50 -9.48
C ILE A 16 -4.93 4.19 -10.27
N ASN A 17 -3.72 3.88 -10.73
CA ASN A 17 -3.45 2.75 -11.62
C ASN A 17 -2.75 1.56 -10.93
N HIS A 18 -2.28 1.70 -9.69
CA HIS A 18 -1.33 0.74 -9.09
C HIS A 18 -1.85 -0.71 -9.00
N ASP A 19 -3.15 -0.92 -8.77
CA ASP A 19 -3.78 -2.24 -8.69
C ASP A 19 -4.60 -2.60 -9.94
N PHE A 20 -4.47 -1.84 -11.04
CA PHE A 20 -5.25 -2.13 -12.26
C PHE A 20 -4.97 -3.54 -12.82
N ALA A 21 -3.77 -4.07 -12.61
CA ALA A 21 -3.40 -5.43 -13.02
C ALA A 21 -4.23 -6.52 -12.31
N GLU A 22 -4.81 -6.23 -11.14
CA GLU A 22 -5.59 -7.20 -10.37
C GLU A 22 -6.90 -7.58 -11.06
N VAL A 23 -7.37 -6.79 -12.04
CA VAL A 23 -8.51 -7.15 -12.90
C VAL A 23 -8.26 -8.47 -13.65
N PHE A 24 -7.00 -8.81 -13.92
CA PHE A 24 -6.64 -9.97 -14.72
C PHE A 24 -6.31 -11.21 -13.90
N ILE A 25 -5.63 -11.03 -12.78
CA ILE A 25 -5.10 -12.13 -11.97
C ILE A 25 -5.83 -12.31 -10.62
N GLY A 26 -6.70 -11.37 -10.26
CA GLY A 26 -7.27 -11.25 -8.92
C GLY A 26 -6.26 -10.73 -7.89
N ASP A 27 -6.76 -10.33 -6.71
CA ASP A 27 -5.90 -9.96 -5.59
C ASP A 27 -5.25 -11.20 -4.97
N ILE A 28 -3.92 -11.30 -5.13
CA ILE A 28 -3.12 -12.31 -4.44
C ILE A 28 -2.64 -11.71 -3.11
N LYS A 29 -3.12 -12.27 -2.00
CA LYS A 29 -2.79 -11.75 -0.66
C LYS A 29 -1.28 -11.75 -0.38
N THR A 30 -0.85 -10.76 0.39
CA THR A 30 0.57 -10.47 0.71
C THR A 30 1.37 -11.72 1.18
N PRO A 31 0.88 -12.58 2.09
CA PRO A 31 1.65 -13.76 2.52
C PRO A 31 1.98 -14.73 1.37
N VAL A 32 1.08 -14.86 0.39
CA VAL A 32 1.28 -15.69 -0.80
C VAL A 32 2.20 -15.00 -1.80
N LYS A 33 1.99 -13.71 -2.09
CA LYS A 33 2.87 -12.91 -2.98
C LYS A 33 4.34 -12.95 -2.52
N HIS A 34 4.58 -13.06 -1.22
CA HIS A 34 5.92 -13.06 -0.61
C HIS A 34 6.42 -14.43 -0.13
N ALA A 35 5.75 -15.53 -0.48
CA ALA A 35 6.14 -16.87 -0.03
C ALA A 35 7.54 -17.30 -0.51
N SER A 36 7.95 -16.86 -1.71
CA SER A 36 9.33 -16.98 -2.19
C SER A 36 9.68 -15.88 -3.19
N PRO A 37 10.96 -15.51 -3.33
CA PRO A 37 11.40 -14.57 -4.36
C PRO A 37 11.02 -15.01 -5.79
N GLU A 38 11.11 -16.31 -6.06
CA GLU A 38 10.79 -16.92 -7.36
C GLU A 38 9.31 -16.77 -7.67
N LEU A 39 8.43 -17.11 -6.72
CA LEU A 39 6.99 -16.96 -6.90
C LEU A 39 6.62 -15.49 -7.13
N LYS A 40 7.20 -14.57 -6.36
CA LYS A 40 6.98 -13.13 -6.54
C LYS A 40 7.34 -12.68 -7.95
N GLN A 41 8.49 -13.12 -8.47
CA GLN A 41 8.93 -12.78 -9.83
C GLN A 41 8.01 -13.39 -10.90
N MET A 42 7.56 -14.63 -10.70
CA MET A 42 6.62 -15.28 -11.63
C MET A 42 5.29 -14.53 -11.67
N LEU A 43 4.74 -14.14 -10.53
CA LEU A 43 3.49 -13.37 -10.45
C LEU A 43 3.63 -12.01 -11.13
N ALA A 44 4.69 -11.27 -10.81
CA ALA A 44 4.98 -9.98 -11.45
C ALA A 44 5.12 -10.10 -12.97
N HIS A 45 5.76 -11.17 -13.46
CA HIS A 45 5.88 -11.42 -14.89
C HIS A 45 4.54 -11.72 -15.56
N VAL A 46 3.67 -12.48 -14.90
CA VAL A 46 2.31 -12.74 -15.40
C VAL A 46 1.49 -11.46 -15.44
N GLU A 47 1.51 -10.65 -14.38
CA GLU A 47 0.84 -9.35 -14.32
C GLU A 47 1.29 -8.43 -15.47
N GLU A 48 2.61 -8.29 -15.65
CA GLU A 48 3.19 -7.48 -16.73
C GLU A 48 2.73 -7.95 -18.12
N LYS A 49 2.74 -9.27 -18.36
CA LYS A 49 2.35 -9.82 -19.67
C LYS A 49 0.85 -9.71 -19.94
N MET A 50 0.01 -9.85 -18.92
CA MET A 50 -1.43 -9.65 -19.08
C MET A 50 -1.75 -8.19 -19.35
N MET A 51 -1.07 -7.26 -18.66
CA MET A 51 -1.20 -5.83 -18.90
C MET A 51 -0.75 -5.45 -20.32
N GLU A 52 0.43 -5.92 -20.75
CA GLU A 52 0.97 -5.68 -22.09
C GLU A 52 -0.02 -6.15 -23.16
N LYS A 53 -0.55 -7.37 -23.00
CA LYS A 53 -1.54 -7.93 -23.93
C LYS A 53 -2.80 -7.08 -23.98
N PHE A 54 -3.33 -6.66 -22.83
CA PHE A 54 -4.51 -5.81 -22.75
C PHE A 54 -4.30 -4.46 -23.44
N ILE A 55 -3.16 -3.81 -23.19
CA ILE A 55 -2.87 -2.51 -23.82
C ILE A 55 -2.82 -2.65 -25.34
N VAL A 56 -2.15 -3.68 -25.85
CA VAL A 56 -2.02 -3.90 -27.29
C VAL A 56 -3.34 -4.30 -27.95
N SER A 57 -4.20 -5.06 -27.27
CA SER A 57 -5.44 -5.58 -27.86
C SER A 57 -6.64 -4.63 -27.72
N GLU A 58 -6.74 -3.91 -26.60
CA GLU A 58 -7.94 -3.14 -26.25
C GLU A 58 -7.77 -1.62 -26.38
N ILE A 59 -6.54 -1.11 -26.32
CA ILE A 59 -6.28 0.33 -26.33
C ILE A 59 -5.90 0.78 -27.75
N PRO A 60 -6.54 1.85 -28.30
CA PRO A 60 -6.16 2.41 -29.60
C PRO A 60 -4.68 2.79 -29.66
N ASP A 61 -4.04 2.55 -30.80
CA ASP A 61 -2.58 2.71 -31.00
C ASP A 61 -2.04 4.07 -30.53
N GLU A 62 -2.78 5.16 -30.77
CA GLU A 62 -2.42 6.52 -30.36
C GLU A 62 -2.33 6.72 -28.84
N PHE A 63 -2.95 5.85 -28.03
CA PHE A 63 -2.94 5.90 -26.57
C PHE A 63 -2.09 4.80 -25.93
N GLN A 64 -1.65 3.77 -26.66
CA GLN A 64 -0.92 2.65 -26.05
C GLN A 64 0.32 3.12 -25.28
N ALA A 65 1.08 4.08 -25.83
CA ALA A 65 2.29 4.61 -25.18
C ALA A 65 2.01 5.23 -23.80
N ILE A 66 0.89 5.98 -23.64
CA ILE A 66 0.56 6.60 -22.35
C ILE A 66 0.07 5.56 -21.33
N PHE A 67 -0.63 4.51 -21.78
CA PHE A 67 -1.05 3.42 -20.91
C PHE A 67 0.14 2.58 -20.46
N PHE A 68 1.07 2.26 -21.35
CA PHE A 68 2.31 1.58 -20.99
C PHE A 68 3.12 2.36 -19.94
N ASP A 69 3.12 3.69 -19.99
CA ASP A 69 3.82 4.48 -18.99
C ASP A 69 3.09 4.49 -17.63
N ARG A 70 1.76 4.59 -17.65
CA ARG A 70 0.91 4.69 -16.45
C ARG A 70 0.73 3.37 -15.70
N MET A 71 0.82 2.24 -16.39
CA MET A 71 0.58 0.90 -15.81
C MET A 71 1.86 0.21 -15.33
N LYS A 72 2.99 0.94 -15.25
CA LYS A 72 4.24 0.44 -14.64
C LYS A 72 4.12 0.40 -13.11
N GLU A 73 5.02 -0.35 -12.48
CA GLU A 73 5.21 -0.30 -11.03
C GLU A 73 5.40 1.15 -10.56
N GLY A 74 4.48 1.59 -9.70
CA GLY A 74 4.42 2.95 -9.20
C GLY A 74 5.27 3.18 -7.95
N LYS A 75 5.53 2.13 -7.16
CA LYS A 75 6.28 2.17 -5.89
C LYS A 75 7.78 2.20 -6.19
N ASP A 76 8.34 3.41 -6.19
CA ASP A 76 9.76 3.65 -6.47
C ASP A 76 10.39 4.63 -5.46
N ALA A 77 11.66 4.98 -5.68
CA ALA A 77 12.40 5.86 -4.78
C ALA A 77 12.00 7.35 -4.84
N THR A 78 11.11 7.75 -5.75
CA THR A 78 10.61 9.13 -5.83
C THR A 78 9.70 9.46 -4.65
N THR A 79 9.46 10.75 -4.40
CA THR A 79 8.52 11.15 -3.35
C THR A 79 7.12 10.65 -3.65
N GLU A 80 6.68 10.69 -4.91
CA GLU A 80 5.37 10.21 -5.33
C GLU A 80 5.24 8.68 -5.21
N GLY A 81 6.29 7.93 -5.55
CA GLY A 81 6.32 6.47 -5.39
C GLY A 81 6.26 6.03 -3.92
N ARG A 82 6.97 6.74 -3.04
CA ARG A 82 6.87 6.53 -1.58
C ARG A 82 5.51 6.91 -1.03
N LEU A 83 4.88 7.97 -1.56
CA LEU A 83 3.53 8.37 -1.16
C LEU A 83 2.49 7.32 -1.57
N LEU A 84 2.65 6.70 -2.74
CA LEU A 84 1.86 5.54 -3.14
C LEU A 84 2.07 4.37 -2.15
N GLU A 85 3.32 3.99 -1.87
CA GLU A 85 3.60 2.92 -0.90
C GLU A 85 2.99 3.22 0.49
N PHE A 86 3.09 4.46 0.94
CA PHE A 86 2.51 4.91 2.20
C PHE A 86 0.98 4.81 2.17
N ALA A 87 0.32 5.28 1.10
CA ALA A 87 -1.13 5.23 0.98
C ALA A 87 -1.67 3.79 0.93
N ASP A 88 -1.04 2.91 0.15
CA ASP A 88 -1.38 1.48 0.08
C ASP A 88 -1.23 0.80 1.45
N LYS A 89 -0.14 1.05 2.17
CA LYS A 89 0.05 0.48 3.52
C LYS A 89 -0.89 1.09 4.56
N LEU A 90 -1.27 2.35 4.38
CA LEU A 90 -2.22 3.03 5.26
C LEU A 90 -3.62 2.43 5.10
N ASP A 91 -4.03 2.15 3.86
CA ASP A 91 -5.29 1.47 3.57
C ASP A 91 -5.32 0.07 4.22
N GLN A 92 -4.30 -0.75 3.97
CA GLN A 92 -4.14 -2.05 4.61
C GLN A 92 -4.19 -2.01 6.15
N PHE A 93 -3.59 -0.97 6.75
CA PHE A 93 -3.63 -0.74 8.19
C PHE A 93 -5.05 -0.46 8.69
N TYR A 94 -5.81 0.39 7.98
CA TYR A 94 -7.18 0.73 8.35
C TYR A 94 -8.16 -0.41 8.09
N GLU A 95 -7.95 -1.22 7.04
CA GLU A 95 -8.70 -2.46 6.83
C GLU A 95 -8.55 -3.41 8.01
N ALA A 96 -7.30 -3.64 8.44
CA ALA A 96 -7.01 -4.47 9.61
C ALA A 96 -7.67 -3.92 10.86
N PHE A 97 -7.48 -2.63 11.12
CA PHE A 97 -8.06 -1.95 12.28
C PHE A 97 -9.59 -2.05 12.30
N ALA A 98 -10.26 -1.85 11.16
CA ALA A 98 -11.71 -1.91 11.07
C ALA A 98 -12.26 -3.31 11.42
N GLU A 99 -11.56 -4.37 11.00
CA GLU A 99 -11.92 -5.75 11.36
C GLU A 99 -11.72 -6.00 12.86
N LEU A 100 -10.60 -5.58 13.44
CA LEU A 100 -10.33 -5.70 14.87
C LEU A 100 -11.34 -4.91 15.71
N LYS A 101 -11.74 -3.72 15.25
CA LYS A 101 -12.77 -2.89 15.87
C LYS A 101 -14.16 -3.56 15.85
N ARG A 102 -14.49 -4.29 14.78
CA ARG A 102 -15.73 -5.07 14.69
C ARG A 102 -15.71 -6.36 15.53
N GLY A 103 -14.60 -6.65 16.20
CA GLY A 103 -14.44 -7.83 17.04
C GLY A 103 -14.02 -9.07 16.28
N ASN A 104 -13.41 -8.92 15.10
CA ASN A 104 -12.78 -10.03 14.41
C ASN A 104 -11.54 -10.49 15.19
N THR A 105 -11.56 -11.72 15.70
CA THR A 105 -10.49 -12.27 16.54
C THR A 105 -9.47 -13.10 15.76
N ASP A 106 -9.53 -13.10 14.43
CA ASP A 106 -8.53 -13.78 13.61
C ASP A 106 -7.16 -13.11 13.77
N LEU A 107 -6.15 -13.92 14.09
CA LEU A 107 -4.77 -13.48 14.30
C LEU A 107 -4.16 -12.87 13.02
N GLU A 108 -4.69 -13.22 11.85
CA GLU A 108 -4.25 -12.63 10.57
C GLU A 108 -4.48 -11.12 10.53
N PHE A 109 -5.58 -10.60 11.09
CA PHE A 109 -5.82 -9.16 11.15
C PHE A 109 -4.90 -8.46 12.15
N VAL A 110 -4.55 -9.14 13.25
CA VAL A 110 -3.53 -8.63 14.18
C VAL A 110 -2.18 -8.53 13.47
N TYR A 111 -1.74 -9.61 12.80
CA TYR A 111 -0.48 -9.61 12.06
C TYR A 111 -0.45 -8.58 10.93
N MET A 112 -1.56 -8.42 10.21
CA MET A 112 -1.72 -7.41 9.16
C MET A 112 -1.60 -6.00 9.71
N TYR A 113 -2.27 -5.69 10.83
CA TYR A 113 -2.17 -4.42 11.53
C TYR A 113 -0.72 -4.12 11.95
N GLN A 114 -0.07 -5.08 12.62
CA GLN A 114 1.30 -4.92 13.12
C GLN A 114 2.29 -4.67 11.97
N THR A 115 2.22 -5.51 10.93
CA THR A 115 3.14 -5.44 9.78
C THR A 115 2.93 -4.16 8.97
N ALA A 116 1.69 -3.72 8.77
CA ALA A 116 1.39 -2.48 8.07
C ALA A 116 1.89 -1.26 8.87
N LEU A 117 1.63 -1.21 10.18
CA LEU A 117 2.11 -0.14 11.06
C LEU A 117 3.64 -0.05 11.07
N GLU A 118 4.33 -1.18 11.24
CA GLU A 118 5.79 -1.21 11.19
C GLU A 118 6.36 -0.69 9.87
N LYS A 119 5.74 -1.02 8.74
CA LYS A 119 6.14 -0.52 7.42
C LYS A 119 5.89 0.98 7.30
N LEU A 120 4.70 1.46 7.68
CA LEU A 120 4.35 2.88 7.65
C LEU A 120 5.37 3.74 8.38
N LEU A 121 5.79 3.32 9.59
CA LEU A 121 6.76 4.05 10.41
C LEU A 121 8.17 4.12 9.80
N ARG A 122 8.52 3.20 8.89
CA ARG A 122 9.85 3.10 8.27
C ARG A 122 9.92 3.69 6.86
N ILE A 123 8.78 4.03 6.23
CA ILE A 123 8.77 4.64 4.90
C ILE A 123 9.49 6.00 4.97
N PRO A 124 10.42 6.30 4.04
CA PRO A 124 11.22 7.53 4.07
C PRO A 124 10.43 8.77 3.59
N LEU A 125 9.42 9.14 4.39
CA LEU A 125 8.53 10.30 4.28
C LEU A 125 8.34 10.93 5.67
N PRO A 126 9.37 11.57 6.24
CA PRO A 126 9.38 11.97 7.65
C PRO A 126 8.18 12.83 8.07
N THR A 127 7.73 13.76 7.21
CA THR A 127 6.57 14.60 7.50
C THR A 127 5.26 13.83 7.49
N SER A 128 5.03 12.97 6.49
CA SER A 128 3.81 12.15 6.41
C SER A 128 3.76 11.12 7.55
N VAL A 129 4.90 10.48 7.83
CA VAL A 129 5.04 9.51 8.93
C VAL A 129 4.82 10.18 10.29
N ALA A 130 5.41 11.36 10.52
CA ALA A 130 5.20 12.12 11.76
C ALA A 130 3.73 12.50 11.94
N TYR A 131 3.09 13.03 10.89
CA TYR A 131 1.67 13.38 10.96
C TYR A 131 0.78 12.16 11.24
N PHE A 132 1.03 11.03 10.58
CA PHE A 132 0.32 9.79 10.86
C PHE A 132 0.53 9.34 12.32
N LYS A 133 1.77 9.34 12.80
CA LYS A 133 2.13 8.89 14.16
C LYS A 133 1.56 9.80 15.25
N GLU A 134 1.65 11.11 15.08
CA GLU A 134 1.32 12.10 16.12
C GLU A 134 -0.16 12.51 16.12
N VAL A 135 -0.82 12.42 14.96
CA VAL A 135 -2.21 12.87 14.80
C VAL A 135 -3.12 11.69 14.53
N MET A 136 -2.92 10.95 13.43
CA MET A 136 -3.88 9.94 12.99
C MET A 136 -3.94 8.72 13.93
N LEU A 137 -2.80 8.28 14.48
CA LEU A 137 -2.78 7.15 15.41
C LEU A 137 -3.47 7.48 16.74
N ALA A 138 -3.56 8.75 17.14
CA ALA A 138 -4.24 9.15 18.36
C ALA A 138 -5.73 8.76 18.32
N ASP A 139 -6.37 8.93 17.17
CA ASP A 139 -7.77 8.54 16.96
C ASP A 139 -7.92 7.00 17.03
N VAL A 140 -6.97 6.25 16.47
CA VAL A 140 -6.99 4.78 16.45
C VAL A 140 -6.86 4.19 17.86
N ILE A 141 -5.91 4.69 18.66
CA ILE A 141 -5.67 4.15 20.01
C ILE A 141 -6.73 4.59 21.04
N ALA A 142 -7.55 5.59 20.72
CA ALA A 142 -8.65 6.05 21.56
C ALA A 142 -9.93 5.21 21.38
N GLU A 143 -9.97 4.33 20.38
CA GLU A 143 -11.14 3.53 20.06
C GLU A 143 -11.23 2.26 20.92
N GLU A 144 -12.45 1.89 21.29
CA GLU A 144 -12.70 0.63 22.00
C GLU A 144 -12.71 -0.54 21.01
N THR A 145 -11.81 -1.49 21.21
CA THR A 145 -11.71 -2.72 20.42
C THR A 145 -11.70 -3.94 21.34
N GLN A 146 -12.04 -5.13 20.81
CA GLN A 146 -12.01 -6.36 21.62
C GLN A 146 -10.59 -6.78 22.03
N ILE A 147 -9.60 -6.40 21.23
CA ILE A 147 -8.18 -6.53 21.55
C ILE A 147 -7.67 -5.23 22.21
N ASP A 148 -6.55 -5.30 22.93
CA ASP A 148 -5.88 -4.12 23.46
C ASP A 148 -5.05 -3.44 22.35
N ILE A 149 -5.74 -2.70 21.47
CA ILE A 149 -5.12 -1.98 20.35
C ILE A 149 -4.14 -0.92 20.84
N TYR A 150 -4.40 -0.31 22.00
CA TYR A 150 -3.53 0.69 22.61
C TYR A 150 -2.16 0.11 22.91
N SER A 151 -2.12 -1.01 23.66
CA SER A 151 -0.86 -1.67 24.03
C SER A 151 -0.14 -2.20 22.79
N LEU A 152 -0.86 -2.80 21.86
CA LEU A 152 -0.32 -3.32 20.60
C LEU A 152 0.39 -2.22 19.79
N THR A 153 -0.27 -1.07 19.65
CA THR A 153 0.25 0.08 18.89
C THR A 153 1.50 0.67 19.55
N HIS A 154 1.46 0.85 20.88
CA HIS A 154 2.60 1.40 21.62
C HIS A 154 3.82 0.49 21.59
N GLU A 155 3.62 -0.83 21.64
CA GLU A 155 4.73 -1.79 21.52
C GLU A 155 5.46 -1.61 20.18
N ILE A 156 4.74 -1.43 19.08
CA ILE A 156 5.32 -1.23 17.75
C ILE A 156 6.02 0.11 17.63
N ILE A 157 5.36 1.19 18.08
CA ILE A 157 5.93 2.54 18.03
C ILE A 157 7.27 2.61 18.78
N ASN A 158 7.41 1.87 19.88
CA ASN A 158 8.64 1.85 20.68
C ASN A 158 9.76 0.99 20.06
N LYS A 159 9.43 0.09 19.12
CA LYS A 159 10.40 -0.77 18.41
C LYS A 159 10.87 -0.19 17.07
N ALA A 160 10.09 0.71 16.48
CA ALA A 160 10.34 1.31 15.16
C ALA A 160 11.27 2.53 15.25
#